data_AF-A0A1R1WYL2-F1
#
_entry.id   AF-A0A1R1WYL2-F1
#
_cell.length_a   1.000
_cell.length_b   1.000
_cell.length_c   1.000
_cell.angle_alpha   90.00
_cell.angle_beta   90.00
_cell.angle_gamma   90.00
#
_symmetry.space_group_name_H-M   'P 1'
#
loop_
_entity.id
_entity.type
_entity.pdbx_description
1 polymer ?
#
loop_
_entity_poly.entity_id
_entity_poly.type
_entity_poly.pdbx_seq_one_letter_code
_entity_poly.pdbx_strand_id
1 'polypeptide(L)'
;MSIFFYSSPELFAAELRKILYIGTHLQGTPSDWFGTLVLQQSPCLQNYEAFIEEFGNNFSDPSYCIKVRGMLRNCKHGYRSVIAYATEFRSLARDSGFDNIALVDQFLRGISFKIIQYLMVTDLSNTLKETIKISV
;
A
#
# COMPACT_ATOMS: atom_id res chain seq x y z
N MET A 1 2.64 -4.93 -5.40
CA MET A 1 3.76 -3.96 -5.56
C MET A 1 3.80 -3.54 -7.02
N SER A 2 3.75 -2.24 -7.33
CA SER A 2 3.86 -1.75 -8.71
C SER A 2 5.21 -1.09 -8.88
N ILE A 3 6.15 -1.79 -9.54
CA ILE A 3 7.47 -1.25 -9.89
C ILE A 3 7.34 -0.54 -11.24
N PHE A 4 7.79 0.71 -11.31
CA PHE A 4 7.72 1.51 -12.53
C PHE A 4 9.12 1.69 -13.14
N PHE A 5 9.23 1.40 -14.43
CA PHE A 5 10.48 1.49 -15.19
C PHE A 5 10.56 2.80 -16.00
N TYR A 6 10.33 3.95 -15.35
CA TYR A 6 10.18 5.24 -16.03
C TYR A 6 11.47 5.84 -16.59
N SER A 7 12.61 5.56 -15.95
CA SER A 7 13.88 6.20 -16.31
C SER A 7 14.49 5.67 -17.62
N SER A 8 14.01 4.54 -18.14
CA SER A 8 14.54 3.92 -19.38
C SER A 8 13.51 2.99 -20.05
N PRO A 9 12.41 3.53 -20.58
CA PRO A 9 11.32 2.72 -21.14
C PRO A 9 11.78 1.82 -22.30
N GLU A 10 12.73 2.28 -23.13
CA GLU A 10 13.31 1.45 -24.21
C GLU A 10 14.13 0.26 -23.69
N LEU A 11 14.86 0.41 -22.59
CA LEU A 11 15.62 -0.70 -22.00
C LEU A 11 14.67 -1.76 -21.44
N PHE A 12 13.52 -1.37 -20.92
CA PHE A 12 12.52 -2.25 -20.30
C PHE A 12 11.30 -2.53 -21.19
N ALA A 13 11.40 -2.34 -22.51
CA ALA A 13 10.32 -2.64 -23.44
C ALA A 13 9.94 -4.13 -23.46
N ALA A 14 10.90 -5.02 -23.21
CA ALA A 14 10.67 -6.46 -23.13
C ALA A 14 10.38 -6.89 -21.68
N GLU A 15 9.31 -7.66 -21.49
CA GLU A 15 8.87 -8.23 -20.21
C GLU A 15 10.00 -8.97 -19.48
N LEU A 16 10.74 -9.81 -20.21
CA LEU A 16 11.88 -10.56 -19.69
C LEU A 16 12.95 -9.65 -19.07
N ARG A 17 13.20 -8.46 -19.63
CA ARG A 17 14.21 -7.55 -19.07
C ARG A 17 13.79 -6.96 -17.74
N LYS A 18 12.49 -6.68 -17.55
CA LYS A 18 11.93 -6.24 -16.26
C LYS A 18 12.13 -7.32 -15.20
N ILE A 19 11.81 -8.57 -15.58
CA ILE A 19 11.90 -9.74 -14.69
C ILE A 19 13.35 -10.02 -14.29
N LEU A 20 14.26 -10.08 -15.28
CA LEU A 20 15.69 -10.29 -15.02
C LEU A 20 16.28 -9.19 -14.13
N TYR A 21 15.90 -7.93 -14.36
CA TYR A 21 16.35 -6.82 -13.53
C TYR A 21 15.90 -6.98 -12.08
N ILE A 22 14.66 -7.42 -11.82
CA ILE A 22 14.22 -7.73 -10.46
C ILE A 22 15.04 -8.90 -9.90
N GLY A 23 15.16 -9.97 -10.68
CA GLY A 23 15.89 -11.18 -10.30
C GLY A 23 17.32 -10.92 -9.87
N THR A 24 18.06 -10.03 -10.55
CA THR A 24 19.44 -9.69 -10.19
C THR A 24 19.58 -8.92 -8.87
N HIS A 25 18.50 -8.35 -8.35
CA HIS A 25 18.48 -7.65 -7.07
C HIS A 25 17.97 -8.51 -5.92
N LEU A 26 17.52 -9.75 -6.19
CA LEU A 26 17.11 -10.69 -5.16
C LEU A 26 18.33 -11.23 -4.41
N GLN A 27 18.15 -11.50 -3.13
CA GLN A 27 19.20 -12.03 -2.25
C GLN A 27 18.60 -13.11 -1.34
N GLY A 28 19.43 -14.07 -0.92
CA GLY A 28 18.99 -15.18 -0.06
C GLY A 28 17.91 -16.05 -0.72
N THR A 29 16.92 -16.48 0.08
CA THR A 29 15.86 -17.40 -0.37
C THR A 29 15.10 -16.96 -1.63
N PRO A 30 14.71 -15.67 -1.80
CA PRO A 30 14.17 -15.18 -3.08
C PRO A 30 15.08 -15.40 -4.29
N SER A 31 16.40 -15.27 -4.13
CA SER A 31 17.35 -15.50 -5.22
C SER A 31 17.42 -16.98 -5.62
N ASP A 32 17.41 -17.89 -4.63
CA ASP A 32 17.42 -19.34 -4.88
C ASP A 32 16.14 -19.79 -5.60
N TRP A 33 14.99 -19.26 -5.16
CA TRP A 33 13.71 -19.45 -5.84
C TRP A 33 13.74 -18.95 -7.29
N PHE A 34 14.26 -17.74 -7.52
CA PHE A 34 14.36 -17.18 -8.87
C PHE A 34 15.28 -18.02 -9.76
N GLY A 35 16.41 -18.48 -9.24
CA GLY A 35 17.32 -19.40 -9.93
C GLY A 35 16.62 -20.69 -10.36
N THR A 36 15.73 -21.22 -9.50
CA THR A 36 14.92 -22.41 -9.82
C THR A 36 13.96 -22.15 -10.98
N LEU A 37 13.27 -21.00 -11.00
CA LEU A 37 12.41 -20.60 -12.11
C LEU A 37 13.19 -20.51 -13.43
N VAL A 38 14.41 -19.96 -13.40
CA VAL A 38 15.27 -19.84 -14.59
C VAL A 38 15.71 -21.20 -15.10
N LEU A 39 16.16 -22.10 -14.21
CA LEU A 39 16.57 -23.46 -14.57
C LEU A 39 15.41 -24.27 -15.17
N GLN A 40 14.20 -24.09 -14.66
CA GLN A 40 12.99 -24.76 -15.13
C GLN A 40 12.34 -24.08 -16.35
N GLN A 41 12.87 -22.94 -16.79
CA GLN A 41 12.26 -22.12 -17.84
C GLN A 41 10.79 -21.83 -17.56
N SER A 42 10.49 -21.46 -16.31
CA SER A 42 9.11 -21.27 -15.86
C SER A 42 8.35 -20.30 -16.77
N PRO A 43 7.11 -20.62 -17.20
CA PRO A 43 6.32 -19.75 -18.07
C PRO A 43 6.11 -18.34 -17.52
N CYS A 44 6.12 -18.17 -16.18
CA CYS A 44 5.98 -16.85 -15.57
C CYS A 44 7.12 -15.89 -15.93
N LEU A 45 8.30 -16.40 -16.35
CA LEU A 45 9.41 -15.57 -16.80
C LEU A 45 9.17 -14.87 -18.16
N GLN A 46 8.09 -15.20 -18.87
CA GLN A 46 7.73 -14.59 -20.15
C GLN A 46 6.72 -13.44 -20.01
N ASN A 47 6.10 -13.28 -18.83
CA ASN A 47 5.07 -12.30 -18.59
C ASN A 47 5.29 -11.64 -17.23
N TYR A 48 5.50 -10.31 -17.21
CA TYR A 48 5.84 -9.60 -15.99
C TYR A 48 4.74 -9.69 -14.92
N GLU A 49 3.47 -9.62 -15.33
CA GLU A 49 2.33 -9.68 -14.40
C GLU A 49 2.26 -11.05 -13.71
N ALA A 50 2.39 -12.14 -14.49
CA ALA A 50 2.45 -13.49 -13.95
C ALA A 50 3.67 -13.70 -13.03
N PHE A 51 4.83 -13.14 -13.38
CA PHE A 51 6.01 -13.18 -12.51
C PHE A 51 5.76 -12.46 -11.18
N ILE A 52 5.18 -11.26 -11.20
CA ILE A 52 4.88 -10.48 -10.00
C ILE A 52 3.82 -11.17 -9.13
N GLU A 53 2.84 -11.83 -9.74
CA GLU A 53 1.85 -12.64 -9.03
C GLU A 53 2.51 -13.82 -8.31
N GLU A 54 3.33 -14.61 -9.02
CA GLU A 54 4.07 -15.73 -8.43
C GLU A 54 5.04 -15.27 -7.33
N PHE A 55 5.78 -14.17 -7.57
CA PHE A 55 6.64 -13.57 -6.55
C PHE A 55 5.82 -13.14 -5.32
N GLY A 56 4.65 -12.54 -5.55
CA GLY A 56 3.71 -12.16 -4.52
C GLY A 56 3.24 -13.36 -3.70
N ASN A 57 2.86 -14.45 -4.35
CA ASN A 57 2.37 -15.67 -3.70
C ASN A 57 3.44 -16.34 -2.81
N ASN A 58 4.72 -16.25 -3.20
CA ASN A 58 5.82 -16.86 -2.46
C ASN A 58 6.36 -15.97 -1.33
N PHE A 59 6.33 -14.63 -1.49
CA PHE A 59 7.06 -13.72 -0.59
C PHE A 59 6.23 -12.58 0.02
N SER A 60 4.96 -12.39 -0.37
CA SER A 60 4.10 -11.42 0.31
C SER A 60 3.63 -11.97 1.66
N ASP A 61 3.40 -11.09 2.63
CA ASP A 61 2.65 -11.43 3.85
C ASP A 61 1.14 -11.32 3.57
N PRO A 62 0.39 -12.43 3.45
CA PRO A 62 -1.05 -12.39 3.17
C PRO A 62 -1.85 -11.67 4.27
N SER A 63 -1.26 -11.59 5.48
CA SER A 63 -1.85 -10.92 6.63
C SER A 63 -1.48 -9.44 6.73
N TYR A 64 -0.63 -8.91 5.85
CA TYR A 64 -0.17 -7.52 5.91
C TYR A 64 -1.35 -6.53 5.93
N CYS A 65 -2.27 -6.65 4.98
CA CYS A 65 -3.45 -5.79 4.92
C CYS A 65 -4.35 -5.95 6.16
N ILE A 66 -4.42 -7.17 6.75
CA ILE A 66 -5.17 -7.42 7.98
C ILE A 66 -4.53 -6.67 9.16
N LYS A 67 -3.21 -6.78 9.31
CA LYS A 67 -2.42 -6.08 10.34
C LYS A 67 -2.57 -4.56 10.21
N VAL A 68 -2.40 -4.03 8.99
CA VAL A 68 -2.56 -2.60 8.68
C VAL A 68 -3.97 -2.13 9.03
N ARG A 69 -5.02 -2.87 8.66
CA ARG A 69 -6.41 -2.53 9.06
C ARG A 69 -6.59 -2.54 10.58
N GLY A 70 -5.93 -3.45 11.29
CA GLY A 70 -5.90 -3.45 12.76
C GLY A 70 -5.25 -2.19 13.33
N MET A 71 -4.08 -1.81 12.81
CA MET A 71 -3.38 -0.58 13.18
C MET A 71 -4.24 0.65 12.87
N LEU A 72 -4.87 0.71 11.69
CA LEU A 72 -5.74 1.82 11.28
C LEU A 72 -6.92 2.01 12.24
N ARG A 73 -7.61 0.93 12.64
CA ARG A 73 -8.73 0.99 13.60
C ARG A 73 -8.27 1.47 14.99
N ASN A 74 -7.04 1.15 15.35
CA ASN A 74 -6.42 1.57 16.61
C ASN A 74 -5.72 2.94 16.52
N CYS A 75 -5.65 3.54 15.33
CA CYS A 75 -5.06 4.85 15.13
C CYS A 75 -6.01 5.90 15.72
N LYS A 76 -5.61 6.50 16.84
CA LYS A 76 -6.38 7.53 17.56
C LYS A 76 -5.62 8.85 17.59
N HIS A 77 -6.34 9.96 17.56
CA HIS A 77 -5.80 11.30 17.74
C HIS A 77 -5.15 11.44 19.12
N GLY A 78 -5.84 10.99 20.18
CA GLY A 78 -5.29 11.04 21.54
C GLY A 78 -4.86 12.45 21.93
N TYR A 79 -3.63 12.61 22.42
CA TYR A 79 -3.05 13.89 22.86
C TYR A 79 -2.16 14.57 21.80
N ARG A 80 -1.97 13.96 20.62
CA ARG A 80 -1.14 14.58 19.55
C ARG A 80 -1.94 15.63 18.78
N SER A 81 -1.28 16.32 17.85
CA SER A 81 -1.98 17.22 16.92
C SER A 81 -2.76 16.46 15.85
N VAL A 82 -3.76 17.11 15.25
CA VAL A 82 -4.53 16.53 14.14
C VAL A 82 -3.64 16.21 12.96
N ILE A 83 -2.63 17.05 12.69
CA ILE A 83 -1.65 16.84 11.62
C ILE A 83 -0.87 15.54 11.84
N ALA A 84 -0.37 15.32 13.06
CA ALA A 84 0.39 14.12 13.40
C ALA A 84 -0.48 12.86 13.28
N TYR A 85 -1.73 12.92 13.76
CA TYR A 85 -2.73 11.87 13.58
C TYR A 85 -3.00 11.57 12.11
N ALA A 86 -3.31 12.60 11.33
CA ALA A 86 -3.65 12.46 9.92
C ALA A 86 -2.48 11.93 9.07
N THR A 87 -1.25 12.27 9.44
CA THR A 87 -0.05 11.77 8.77
C THR A 87 0.10 10.26 8.98
N GLU A 88 -0.01 9.78 10.22
CA GLU A 88 0.03 8.34 10.50
C GLU A 88 -1.16 7.62 9.85
N PHE A 89 -2.37 8.17 9.97
CA PHE A 89 -3.57 7.59 9.38
C PHE A 89 -3.44 7.43 7.86
N ARG A 90 -2.94 8.45 7.14
CA ARG A 90 -2.69 8.37 5.69
C ARG A 90 -1.68 7.29 5.33
N SER A 91 -0.65 7.10 6.15
CA SER A 91 0.34 6.04 5.94
C SER A 91 -0.33 4.66 6.00
N LEU A 92 -1.15 4.43 7.04
CA LEU A 92 -1.87 3.16 7.23
C LEU A 92 -2.99 2.97 6.19
N ALA A 93 -3.66 4.06 5.78
CA ALA A 93 -4.77 4.01 4.83
C ALA A 93 -4.36 3.42 3.48
N ARG A 94 -3.16 3.78 2.99
CA ARG A 94 -2.59 3.35 1.70
C ARG A 94 -2.60 1.83 1.53
N ASP A 95 -2.28 1.12 2.60
CA ASP A 95 -2.07 -0.33 2.59
C ASP A 95 -3.26 -1.10 3.19
N SER A 96 -4.32 -0.40 3.58
CA SER A 96 -5.48 -1.00 4.26
C SER A 96 -6.44 -1.72 3.31
N GLY A 97 -6.49 -1.29 2.04
CA GLY A 97 -7.47 -1.72 1.04
C GLY A 97 -8.88 -1.16 1.26
N PHE A 98 -9.07 -0.20 2.17
CA PHE A 98 -10.35 0.48 2.38
C PHE A 98 -10.62 1.52 1.29
N ASP A 99 -11.90 1.64 0.91
CA ASP A 99 -12.36 2.74 0.07
C ASP A 99 -12.43 4.07 0.85
N ASN A 100 -12.69 5.16 0.15
CA ASN A 100 -12.74 6.48 0.78
C ASN A 100 -13.85 6.60 1.84
N ILE A 101 -14.98 5.94 1.68
CA ILE A 101 -16.10 6.01 2.63
C ILE A 101 -15.69 5.35 3.95
N ALA A 102 -15.13 4.14 3.89
CA ALA A 102 -14.62 3.42 5.04
C ALA A 102 -13.44 4.16 5.71
N LEU A 103 -12.57 4.80 4.92
CA LEU A 103 -11.47 5.61 5.44
C LEU A 103 -11.96 6.86 6.17
N VAL A 104 -12.99 7.55 5.66
CA VAL A 104 -13.59 8.71 6.33
C VAL A 104 -14.26 8.29 7.64
N ASP A 105 -15.08 7.22 7.63
CA ASP A 105 -15.70 6.70 8.85
C ASP A 105 -14.65 6.36 9.92
N GLN A 106 -13.57 5.63 9.54
CA GLN A 106 -12.52 5.31 10.49
C GLN A 106 -11.72 6.52 10.97
N PHE A 107 -11.46 7.48 10.10
CA PHE A 107 -10.76 8.70 10.47
C PHE A 107 -11.54 9.48 11.54
N LEU A 108 -12.86 9.58 11.39
CA LEU A 108 -13.74 10.26 12.34
C LEU A 108 -13.87 9.49 13.66
N ARG A 109 -13.87 8.15 13.64
CA ARG A 109 -13.81 7.33 14.87
C ARG A 109 -12.51 7.47 15.65
N GLY A 110 -11.43 7.91 14.99
CA GLY A 110 -10.14 8.12 15.62
C GLY A 110 -9.91 9.54 16.12
N ILE A 111 -10.65 10.54 15.61
CA ILE A 111 -10.48 11.93 16.00
C ILE A 111 -11.19 12.24 17.32
N SER A 112 -10.73 13.27 18.04
CA SER A 112 -11.33 13.65 19.33
C SER A 112 -12.72 14.25 19.13
N PHE A 113 -13.66 13.90 20.02
CA PHE A 113 -15.06 14.34 19.96
C PHE A 113 -15.24 15.86 19.79
N LYS A 114 -14.42 16.68 20.46
CA LYS A 114 -14.46 18.15 20.32
C LYS A 114 -14.29 18.62 18.87
N ILE A 115 -13.43 17.96 18.12
CA ILE A 115 -13.21 18.27 16.70
C ILE A 115 -14.37 17.75 15.87
N ILE A 116 -14.88 16.55 16.16
CA ILE A 116 -16.09 16.02 15.49
C ILE A 116 -17.25 17.01 15.62
N GLN A 117 -17.49 17.57 16.81
CA GLN A 117 -18.57 18.55 17.01
C GLN A 117 -18.42 19.80 16.14
N TYR A 118 -17.19 20.29 15.95
CA TYR A 118 -16.92 21.39 15.03
C TYR A 118 -17.16 20.98 13.57
N LEU A 119 -16.70 19.79 13.19
CA LEU A 119 -16.87 19.24 11.85
C LEU A 119 -18.34 18.97 11.49
N MET A 120 -19.20 18.60 12.44
CA MET A 120 -20.63 18.36 12.20
C MET A 120 -21.40 19.60 11.73
N VAL A 121 -20.87 20.80 11.97
CA VAL A 121 -21.44 22.06 11.47
C VAL A 121 -21.00 22.33 10.02
N THR A 122 -20.05 21.54 9.51
CA THR A 122 -19.49 21.63 8.16
C THR A 122 -19.96 20.43 7.34
N ASP A 123 -20.24 20.59 6.04
CA ASP A 123 -20.55 19.44 5.19
C ASP A 123 -19.35 18.49 5.13
N LEU A 124 -19.53 17.28 5.69
CA LEU A 124 -18.51 16.24 5.69
C LEU A 124 -18.29 15.72 4.27
N SER A 125 -17.02 15.67 3.85
CA SER A 125 -16.66 15.11 2.55
C SER A 125 -16.64 13.57 2.58
N ASN A 126 -16.94 12.98 1.42
CA ASN A 126 -16.80 11.56 1.17
C ASN A 126 -15.36 11.15 0.82
N THR A 127 -14.39 12.06 0.90
CA THR A 127 -12.97 11.76 0.62
C THR A 127 -12.10 11.97 1.84
N LEU A 128 -11.17 11.04 2.09
CA LEU A 128 -10.22 11.15 3.20
C LEU A 128 -9.39 12.45 3.11
N LYS A 129 -9.03 12.86 1.90
CA LYS A 129 -8.20 14.05 1.65
C LYS A 129 -8.89 15.33 2.15
N GLU A 130 -10.15 15.52 1.78
CA GLU A 130 -10.93 16.70 2.15
C GLU A 130 -11.30 16.66 3.64
N THR A 131 -11.69 15.50 4.18
CA THR A 131 -11.98 15.33 5.61
C THR A 131 -10.77 15.70 6.47
N ILE A 132 -9.55 15.33 6.08
CA ILE A 132 -8.35 15.77 6.78
C ILE A 132 -8.14 17.28 6.65
N LYS A 133 -8.39 17.87 5.47
CA LYS A 133 -8.20 19.30 5.23
C LYS A 133 -9.08 20.17 6.14
N ILE A 134 -10.33 19.75 6.39
CA ILE A 134 -11.26 20.48 7.27
C ILE A 134 -11.00 20.23 8.77
N SER A 135 -10.22 19.20 9.11
CA SER A 135 -9.93 18.81 10.50
C SER A 135 -8.68 19.46 11.08
N VAL A 136 -7.76 19.92 10.23
CA VAL A 136 -6.49 20.57 10.59
C VAL A 136 -6.69 22.08 10.67
#